data_AF-A0A170Y4I1-F1
#
_entry.id   AF-A0A170Y4I1-F1
#
_cell.length_a   1.000
_cell.length_b   1.000
_cell.length_c   1.000
_cell.angle_alpha   90.00
_cell.angle_beta   90.00
_cell.angle_gamma   90.00
#
_symmetry.space_group_name_H-M   'P 1'
#
loop_
_entity.id
_entity.type
_entity.pdbx_description
1 polymer ?
#
loop_
_entity_poly.entity_id
_entity_poly.type
_entity_poly.pdbx_seq_one_letter_code
_entity_poly.pdbx_strand_id
1 'polypeptide(L)'
;KQSTHIIVMAATNRPNSIDPALRRFGRFDREIDIGIPDVTGRLEILRIHTKNMKLTNEVDLEKIALETHGHVGADLASLCSEAALQQIREKMDVIDLEDDQIDAEVLDSLAVSMNNFKYALGKSSPSALRETVVEVPNVTWDDIGGLENVKNELKELVQYPVEYPEKFLKFGMQPSRGVLFYGPPGCGKTLLAKAIASECQANF
;
A
#
# COMPACT_ATOMS: atom_id res chain seq x y z
N LYS A 1 -41.32 -21.67 -7.37
CA LYS A 1 -40.20 -21.63 -6.40
C LYS A 1 -39.56 -20.25 -6.51
N GLN A 2 -39.64 -19.44 -5.46
CA GLN A 2 -38.99 -18.12 -5.37
C GLN A 2 -37.49 -18.30 -5.64
N SER A 3 -36.94 -17.60 -6.62
CA SER A 3 -35.50 -17.57 -6.85
C SER A 3 -34.85 -16.88 -5.65
N THR A 4 -34.20 -17.64 -4.80
CA THR A 4 -33.37 -17.09 -3.72
C THR A 4 -32.18 -16.36 -4.36
N HIS A 5 -32.14 -15.04 -4.20
CA HIS A 5 -31.03 -14.21 -4.63
C HIS A 5 -29.84 -14.40 -3.67
N ILE A 6 -29.01 -15.41 -3.93
CA ILE A 6 -27.81 -15.73 -3.16
C ILE A 6 -26.59 -15.33 -3.97
N ILE A 7 -25.68 -14.60 -3.33
CA ILE A 7 -24.34 -14.29 -3.86
C ILE A 7 -23.33 -15.04 -3.00
N VAL A 8 -22.39 -15.73 -3.64
CA VAL A 8 -21.33 -16.49 -2.96
C VAL A 8 -20.01 -15.73 -3.13
N MET A 9 -19.37 -15.36 -2.02
CA MET A 9 -18.03 -14.77 -1.98
C MET A 9 -17.04 -15.77 -1.37
N ALA A 10 -15.84 -15.86 -1.93
CA ALA A 10 -14.77 -16.74 -1.46
C ALA A 10 -13.42 -16.00 -1.54
N ALA A 11 -12.46 -16.36 -0.68
CA ALA A 11 -11.12 -15.78 -0.65
C ALA A 11 -10.06 -16.89 -0.76
N THR A 12 -8.99 -16.64 -1.51
CA THR A 12 -7.83 -17.52 -1.62
C THR A 12 -6.57 -16.69 -1.86
N ASN A 13 -5.46 -17.05 -1.21
CA ASN A 13 -4.16 -16.44 -1.48
C ASN A 13 -3.50 -17.01 -2.75
N ARG A 14 -4.09 -18.04 -3.35
CA ARG A 14 -3.54 -18.75 -4.51
C ARG A 14 -4.66 -19.12 -5.49
N PRO A 15 -5.05 -18.21 -6.40
CA PRO A 15 -6.13 -18.48 -7.37
C PRO A 15 -5.80 -19.62 -8.35
N ASN A 16 -4.53 -20.00 -8.48
CA ASN A 16 -4.11 -21.14 -9.28
C ASN A 16 -4.19 -22.49 -8.52
N SER A 17 -4.47 -22.45 -7.21
CA SER A 17 -4.64 -23.65 -6.39
C SER A 17 -6.08 -24.17 -6.32
N ILE A 18 -7.05 -23.35 -6.73
CA ILE A 18 -8.46 -23.73 -6.76
C ILE A 18 -8.76 -24.52 -8.04
N ASP A 19 -9.70 -25.46 -7.95
CA ASP A 19 -10.12 -26.28 -9.09
C ASP A 19 -10.60 -25.38 -10.24
N PRO A 20 -10.03 -25.50 -11.46
CA PRO A 20 -10.45 -24.72 -12.63
C PRO A 20 -11.95 -24.84 -12.95
N ALA A 21 -12.62 -25.92 -12.53
CA ALA A 21 -14.05 -26.09 -12.68
C ALA A 21 -14.84 -25.04 -11.89
N LEU A 22 -14.34 -24.55 -10.76
CA LEU A 22 -14.99 -23.52 -9.94
C LEU A 22 -14.91 -22.12 -10.57
N ARG A 23 -13.93 -21.86 -11.45
CA ARG A 23 -13.71 -20.58 -12.14
C ARG A 23 -14.51 -20.42 -13.45
N ARG A 24 -15.34 -21.42 -13.79
CA ARG A 24 -16.14 -21.41 -15.02
C ARG A 24 -17.36 -20.49 -14.88
N PHE A 25 -17.84 -20.00 -16.02
CA PHE A 25 -19.04 -19.17 -16.14
C PHE A 25 -20.23 -19.71 -15.32
N GLY A 26 -20.89 -18.85 -14.54
CA GLY A 26 -22.01 -19.21 -13.66
C GLY A 26 -21.61 -19.79 -12.29
N ARG A 27 -20.32 -19.71 -11.92
CA ARG A 27 -19.77 -20.10 -10.60
C ARG A 27 -18.98 -18.91 -10.03
N PHE A 28 -17.66 -19.04 -9.83
CA PHE A 28 -16.78 -17.89 -9.59
C PHE A 28 -16.28 -17.35 -10.94
N ASP A 29 -17.17 -16.67 -11.66
CA ASP A 29 -16.87 -16.09 -12.97
C ASP A 29 -16.39 -14.63 -12.90
N ARG A 30 -16.35 -14.08 -11.68
CA ARG A 30 -15.70 -12.81 -11.33
C ARG A 30 -14.59 -13.06 -10.34
N GLU A 31 -13.41 -12.55 -10.66
CA GLU A 31 -12.24 -12.57 -9.78
C GLU A 31 -11.85 -11.13 -9.50
N ILE A 32 -11.58 -10.84 -8.22
CA ILE A 32 -11.09 -9.55 -7.77
C ILE A 32 -9.77 -9.82 -7.07
N ASP A 33 -8.71 -9.23 -7.59
CA ASP A 33 -7.39 -9.30 -6.96
C ASP A 33 -7.30 -8.23 -5.87
N ILE A 34 -6.81 -8.62 -4.69
CA ILE A 34 -6.59 -7.72 -3.56
C ILE A 34 -5.09 -7.73 -3.27
N GLY A 35 -4.41 -6.72 -3.80
CA GLY A 35 -2.97 -6.57 -3.66
C GLY A 35 -2.53 -6.00 -2.31
N ILE A 36 -1.22 -5.88 -2.16
CA ILE A 36 -0.58 -5.21 -1.03
C ILE A 36 -0.93 -3.71 -1.10
N PRO A 37 -1.31 -3.06 0.00
CA PRO A 37 -1.63 -1.64 0.01
C PRO A 37 -0.40 -0.79 -0.34
N ASP A 38 -0.63 0.28 -1.11
CA ASP A 38 0.32 1.35 -1.38
C ASP A 38 0.50 2.25 -0.14
N VAL A 39 1.37 3.27 -0.24
CA VAL A 39 1.61 4.20 0.89
C VAL A 39 0.30 4.83 1.38
N THR A 40 -0.58 5.24 0.46
CA THR A 40 -1.87 5.86 0.79
C THR A 40 -2.80 4.88 1.50
N GLY A 41 -2.93 3.65 0.96
CA GLY A 41 -3.71 2.60 1.57
C GLY A 41 -3.19 2.19 2.95
N ARG A 42 -1.87 2.13 3.13
CA ARG A 42 -1.26 1.86 4.44
C ARG A 42 -1.59 2.95 5.46
N LEU A 43 -1.53 4.22 5.04
CA LEU A 43 -1.92 5.35 5.89
C LEU A 43 -3.40 5.25 6.31
N GLU A 44 -4.30 4.89 5.40
CA GLU A 44 -5.71 4.70 5.72
C GLU A 44 -5.94 3.55 6.70
N ILE A 45 -5.26 2.43 6.50
CA ILE A 45 -5.30 1.28 7.41
C ILE A 45 -4.82 1.69 8.81
N LEU A 46 -3.69 2.40 8.90
CA LEU A 46 -3.17 2.92 10.16
C LEU A 46 -4.18 3.86 10.84
N ARG A 47 -4.83 4.77 10.10
CA ARG A 47 -5.88 5.67 10.62
C ARG A 47 -7.09 4.89 11.16
N ILE A 48 -7.50 3.81 10.50
CA ILE A 48 -8.61 2.96 10.96
C ILE A 48 -8.25 2.27 12.28
N HIS A 49 -7.06 1.65 12.34
CA HIS A 49 -6.63 0.91 13.53
C HIS A 49 -6.26 1.81 14.71
N THR A 50 -5.88 3.06 14.46
CA THR A 50 -5.59 4.05 15.50
C THR A 50 -6.79 4.92 15.89
N LYS A 51 -7.95 4.78 15.23
CA LYS A 51 -9.13 5.62 15.48
C LYS A 51 -9.61 5.62 16.93
N ASN A 52 -9.52 4.47 17.59
CA ASN A 52 -9.91 4.30 19.00
C ASN A 52 -8.73 4.41 19.97
N MET A 53 -7.52 4.66 19.45
CA MET A 53 -6.31 4.81 20.24
C MET A 53 -6.09 6.29 20.53
N LYS A 54 -5.82 6.63 21.78
CA LYS A 54 -5.36 7.97 22.11
C LYS A 54 -3.91 8.11 21.67
N LEU A 55 -3.66 8.94 20.67
CA LEU A 55 -2.31 9.22 20.15
C LEU A 55 -1.77 10.51 20.78
N THR A 56 -0.45 10.60 20.96
CA THR A 56 0.18 11.89 21.26
C THR A 56 0.27 12.74 19.97
N ASN A 57 0.35 14.07 20.12
CA ASN A 57 0.47 15.00 19.00
C ASN A 57 1.76 14.83 18.16
N GLU A 58 2.72 14.05 18.67
CA GLU A 58 3.99 13.76 18.02
C GLU A 58 3.92 12.56 17.06
N VAL A 59 2.81 11.81 17.06
CA VAL A 59 2.66 10.63 16.21
C VAL A 59 2.39 11.05 14.77
N ASP A 60 3.31 10.68 13.89
CA ASP A 60 3.20 10.87 12.45
C ASP A 60 2.92 9.53 11.76
N LEU A 61 1.64 9.31 11.41
CA LEU A 61 1.20 8.10 10.71
C LEU A 61 1.66 8.05 9.26
N GLU A 62 1.91 9.20 8.62
CA GLU A 62 2.38 9.26 7.22
C GLU A 62 3.81 8.74 7.14
N LYS A 63 4.64 9.13 8.10
CA LYS A 63 5.99 8.59 8.23
C LYS A 63 6.00 7.07 8.45
N ILE A 64 5.10 6.56 9.30
CA ILE A 64 4.98 5.11 9.53
C ILE A 64 4.57 4.40 8.23
N ALA A 65 3.59 4.93 7.49
CA ALA A 65 3.13 4.35 6.23
C ALA A 65 4.24 4.26 5.17
N LEU A 66 5.13 5.27 5.12
CA LEU A 66 6.33 5.27 4.28
C LEU A 66 7.33 4.21 4.71
N GLU A 67 7.57 4.01 6.01
CA GLU A 67 8.55 3.02 6.50
C GLU A 67 8.03 1.56 6.43
N THR A 68 6.71 1.35 6.37
CA THR A 68 6.07 0.02 6.35
C THR A 68 5.91 -0.58 4.94
N HIS A 69 6.93 -0.51 4.08
CA HIS A 69 6.87 -1.14 2.76
C HIS A 69 6.59 -2.65 2.86
N GLY A 70 5.74 -3.17 1.97
CA GLY A 70 5.38 -4.59 1.93
C GLY A 70 4.56 -5.10 3.12
N HIS A 71 4.08 -4.22 4.00
CA HIS A 71 3.14 -4.60 5.06
C HIS A 71 1.73 -4.76 4.50
N VAL A 72 1.05 -5.84 4.86
CA VAL A 72 -0.37 -6.02 4.56
C VAL A 72 -1.25 -5.44 5.68
N GLY A 73 -2.56 -5.37 5.46
CA GLY A 73 -3.48 -4.85 6.48
C GLY A 73 -3.38 -5.54 7.83
N ALA A 74 -3.16 -6.87 7.85
CA ALA A 74 -2.95 -7.61 9.09
C ALA A 74 -1.64 -7.23 9.81
N ASP A 75 -0.56 -6.96 9.08
CA ASP A 75 0.72 -6.54 9.67
C ASP A 75 0.58 -5.16 10.31
N LEU A 76 -0.10 -4.22 9.65
CA LEU A 76 -0.34 -2.87 10.17
C LEU A 76 -1.27 -2.88 11.39
N ALA A 77 -2.29 -3.75 11.39
CA ALA A 77 -3.15 -3.95 12.56
C ALA A 77 -2.35 -4.48 13.76
N SER A 78 -1.46 -5.45 13.51
CA SER A 78 -0.56 -6.01 14.51
C SER A 78 0.44 -4.97 15.03
N LEU A 79 0.99 -4.15 14.14
CA LEU A 79 1.88 -3.02 14.46
C LEU A 79 1.21 -2.04 15.43
N CYS A 80 -0.03 -1.61 15.12
CA CYS A 80 -0.78 -0.71 15.99
C CYS A 80 -1.07 -1.34 17.36
N SER A 81 -1.41 -2.64 17.37
CA SER A 81 -1.68 -3.38 18.61
C SER A 81 -0.43 -3.52 19.49
N GLU A 82 0.73 -3.82 18.92
CA GLU A 82 1.99 -3.89 19.67
C GLU A 82 2.41 -2.51 20.19
N ALA A 83 2.19 -1.44 19.43
CA ALA A 83 2.44 -0.07 19.90
C ALA A 83 1.54 0.29 21.11
N ALA A 84 0.26 -0.10 21.09
CA ALA A 84 -0.65 0.09 22.22
C ALA A 84 -0.20 -0.71 23.44
N LEU A 85 0.14 -1.99 23.25
CA LEU A 85 0.62 -2.87 24.31
C LEU A 85 1.94 -2.37 24.91
N GLN A 86 2.83 -1.79 24.09
CA GLN A 86 4.06 -1.20 24.58
C GLN A 86 3.79 -0.03 25.54
N GLN A 87 2.84 0.86 25.21
CA GLN A 87 2.43 1.93 26.11
C GLN A 87 1.86 1.40 27.43
N ILE A 88 1.05 0.33 27.37
CA ILE A 88 0.48 -0.31 28.57
C ILE A 88 1.59 -0.92 29.43
N ARG A 89 2.57 -1.60 28.82
CA ARG A 89 3.71 -2.20 29.55
C ARG A 89 4.55 -1.13 30.27
N GLU A 90 4.78 0.01 29.63
CA GLU A 90 5.55 1.11 30.24
C GLU A 90 4.83 1.76 31.42
N LYS A 91 3.49 1.70 31.44
CA LYS A 91 2.66 2.25 32.52
C LYS A 91 2.08 1.20 33.46
N MET A 92 2.45 -0.07 33.29
CA MET A 92 1.93 -1.18 34.07
C MET A 92 2.23 -1.03 35.57
N ASP A 93 3.36 -0.41 35.92
CA ASP A 93 3.73 -0.13 37.32
C ASP A 93 2.84 0.93 38.00
N VAL A 94 2.06 1.70 37.22
CA VAL A 94 1.16 2.75 37.70
C VAL A 94 -0.31 2.30 37.67
N ILE A 95 -0.61 1.20 36.98
CA ILE A 95 -1.95 0.66 36.88
C ILE A 95 -2.16 -0.31 38.05
N ASP A 96 -3.06 0.03 38.96
CA ASP A 96 -3.51 -0.91 39.98
C ASP A 96 -4.34 -2.01 39.30
N LEU A 97 -3.83 -3.25 39.32
CA LEU A 97 -4.46 -4.41 38.67
C LEU A 97 -5.58 -5.01 39.54
N GLU A 98 -5.73 -4.55 40.78
CA GLU A 98 -6.73 -5.05 41.72
C GLU A 98 -8.09 -4.35 41.61
N ASP A 99 -8.14 -3.18 40.96
CA ASP A 99 -9.37 -2.42 40.74
C ASP A 99 -10.04 -2.77 39.40
N ASP A 100 -11.36 -3.00 39.45
CA ASP A 100 -12.19 -3.29 38.25
C ASP A 100 -12.38 -2.07 37.33
N GLN A 101 -11.96 -0.88 37.77
CA GLN A 101 -12.09 0.38 37.01
C GLN A 101 -10.77 1.14 36.96
N ILE A 102 -10.36 1.51 35.75
CA ILE A 102 -9.19 2.34 35.52
C ILE A 102 -9.59 3.81 35.72
N ASP A 103 -8.87 4.52 36.57
CA ASP A 103 -9.08 5.96 36.78
C ASP A 103 -8.93 6.76 35.49
N ALA A 104 -9.76 7.79 35.34
CA ALA A 104 -9.75 8.67 34.15
C ALA A 104 -8.39 9.35 33.93
N GLU A 105 -7.64 9.66 35.00
CA GLU A 105 -6.29 10.22 34.92
C GLU A 105 -5.27 9.21 34.36
N VAL A 106 -5.37 7.94 34.77
CA VAL A 106 -4.51 6.86 34.26
C VAL A 106 -4.79 6.62 32.79
N LEU A 107 -6.08 6.55 32.41
CA LEU A 107 -6.56 6.48 31.03
C LEU A 107 -6.05 7.65 30.16
N ASP A 108 -6.06 8.88 30.69
CA ASP A 108 -5.57 10.05 29.98
C ASP A 108 -4.06 9.95 29.70
N SER A 109 -3.34 9.34 30.64
CA SER A 109 -1.90 9.13 30.58
C SER A 109 -1.49 7.99 29.62
N LEU A 110 -2.40 7.12 29.19
CA LEU A 110 -2.14 5.97 28.30
C LEU A 110 -2.05 6.35 26.80
N ALA A 111 -1.79 7.62 26.49
CA ALA A 111 -1.60 8.06 25.10
C ALA A 111 -0.38 7.39 24.45
N VAL A 112 -0.58 6.77 23.28
CA VAL A 112 0.47 6.07 22.54
C VAL A 112 1.35 7.09 21.82
N SER A 113 2.66 7.02 22.09
CA SER A 113 3.66 7.91 21.53
C SER A 113 4.32 7.35 20.27
N MET A 114 5.06 8.21 19.56
CA MET A 114 5.86 7.79 18.40
C MET A 114 6.95 6.77 18.75
N ASN A 115 7.45 6.79 20.00
CA ASN A 115 8.45 5.80 20.45
C ASN A 115 7.86 4.38 20.53
N ASN A 116 6.58 4.25 20.88
CA ASN A 116 5.90 2.96 20.89
C ASN A 116 5.76 2.39 19.48
N PHE A 117 5.45 3.24 18.50
CA PHE A 117 5.43 2.84 17.10
C PHE A 117 6.81 2.44 16.58
N LYS A 118 7.87 3.17 16.94
CA LYS A 118 9.25 2.78 16.61
C LYS A 118 9.64 1.44 17.21
N TYR A 119 9.24 1.19 18.46
CA TYR A 119 9.44 -0.10 19.11
C TYR A 119 8.71 -1.22 18.37
N ALA A 120 7.45 -1.00 18.02
CA ALA A 120 6.64 -1.95 17.28
C ALA A 120 7.23 -2.23 15.88
N LEU A 121 7.72 -1.20 15.18
CA LEU A 121 8.39 -1.32 13.88
C LEU A 121 9.65 -2.19 13.96
N GLY A 122 10.40 -2.08 15.06
CA GLY A 122 11.58 -2.92 15.30
C GLY A 122 11.25 -4.40 15.51
N LYS A 123 10.00 -4.73 15.85
CA LYS A 123 9.52 -6.11 16.02
C LYS A 123 8.69 -6.62 14.84
N SER A 124 8.12 -5.74 14.04
CA SER A 124 7.27 -6.11 12.91
C SER A 124 8.13 -6.60 11.74
N SER A 125 7.77 -7.75 11.19
CA SER A 125 8.30 -8.24 9.91
C SER A 125 7.19 -8.18 8.86
N PRO A 126 7.43 -7.63 7.65
CA PRO A 126 6.40 -7.60 6.61
C PRO A 126 6.10 -9.01 6.13
N SER A 127 4.82 -9.36 6.06
CA SER A 127 4.39 -10.67 5.57
C SER A 127 4.55 -10.80 4.05
N ALA A 128 4.54 -9.69 3.30
CA ALA A 128 4.53 -9.70 1.84
C ALA A 128 5.90 -9.57 1.17
N LEU A 129 7.02 -9.56 1.91
CA LEU A 129 8.37 -9.51 1.33
C LEU A 129 8.71 -10.69 0.39
N ARG A 130 7.88 -11.75 0.36
CA ARG A 130 8.01 -12.89 -0.55
C ARG A 130 7.26 -12.72 -1.87
N GLU A 131 6.36 -11.75 -1.99
CA GLU A 131 5.61 -11.46 -3.20
C GLU A 131 6.30 -10.32 -3.96
N THR A 132 6.36 -10.40 -5.28
CA THR A 132 6.89 -9.31 -6.12
C THR A 132 5.98 -8.10 -5.92
N VAL A 133 6.40 -7.18 -5.06
CA VAL A 133 5.60 -6.01 -4.70
C VAL A 133 5.53 -5.10 -5.92
N VAL A 134 4.31 -4.93 -6.43
CA VAL A 134 3.99 -3.96 -7.47
C VAL A 134 3.49 -2.71 -6.74
N GLU A 135 4.30 -1.64 -6.72
CA GLU A 135 3.92 -0.36 -6.12
C GLU A 135 4.01 0.73 -7.19
N VAL A 136 3.05 1.67 -7.19
CA VAL A 136 3.20 2.90 -7.97
C VAL A 136 4.33 3.70 -7.32
N PRO A 137 5.41 4.01 -8.05
CA PRO A 137 6.54 4.73 -7.48
C PRO A 137 6.16 6.19 -7.18
N ASN A 138 6.70 6.74 -6.10
CA ASN A 138 6.49 8.15 -5.68
C ASN A 138 7.48 9.15 -6.32
N VAL A 139 8.15 8.76 -7.41
CA VAL A 139 9.15 9.62 -8.08
C VAL A 139 8.44 10.42 -9.16
N THR A 140 8.66 11.73 -9.20
CA THR A 140 8.09 12.65 -10.20
C THR A 140 9.14 13.10 -11.21
N TRP A 141 8.73 13.80 -12.27
CA TRP A 141 9.67 14.39 -13.24
C TRP A 141 10.60 15.44 -12.62
N ASP A 142 10.16 16.08 -11.54
CA ASP A 142 10.91 17.12 -10.84
C ASP A 142 12.09 16.53 -10.03
N ASP A 143 11.99 15.27 -9.63
CA ASP A 143 13.05 14.54 -8.95
C ASP A 143 14.21 14.15 -9.90
N ILE A 144 14.07 14.39 -11.20
CA ILE A 144 15.05 14.02 -12.23
C ILE A 144 15.64 15.29 -12.85
N GLY A 145 16.90 15.58 -12.54
CA GLY A 145 17.63 16.70 -13.13
C GLY A 145 17.95 16.49 -14.62
N GLY A 146 17.53 17.44 -15.47
CA GLY A 146 17.86 17.45 -16.90
C GLY A 146 17.11 16.40 -17.73
N LEU A 147 17.73 15.93 -18.82
CA LEU A 147 17.16 14.92 -19.74
C LEU A 147 15.80 15.31 -20.36
N GLU A 148 15.51 16.61 -20.51
CA GLU A 148 14.19 17.10 -20.95
C GLU A 148 13.73 16.52 -22.29
N ASN A 149 14.66 16.32 -23.22
CA ASN A 149 14.34 15.68 -24.50
C ASN A 149 13.85 14.24 -24.30
N VAL A 150 14.50 13.48 -23.41
CA VAL A 150 14.14 12.09 -23.10
C VAL A 150 12.83 12.03 -22.31
N LYS A 151 12.59 12.97 -21.38
CA LYS A 151 11.32 13.08 -20.66
C LYS A 151 10.17 13.30 -21.63
N ASN A 152 10.30 14.23 -22.58
CA ASN A 152 9.27 14.50 -23.59
C ASN A 152 9.05 13.29 -24.51
N GLU A 153 10.11 12.63 -24.96
CA GLU A 153 10.00 11.43 -25.79
C GLU A 153 9.27 10.29 -25.04
N LEU A 154 9.53 10.11 -23.75
CA LEU A 154 8.82 9.14 -22.93
C LEU A 154 7.33 9.47 -22.75
N LYS A 155 6.99 10.75 -22.57
CA LYS A 155 5.58 11.19 -22.51
C LYS A 155 4.85 10.86 -23.82
N GLU A 156 5.49 11.12 -24.95
CA GLU A 156 4.92 10.81 -26.28
C GLU A 156 4.73 9.31 -26.50
N LEU A 157 5.69 8.49 -26.10
CA LEU A 157 5.67 7.05 -26.33
C LEU A 157 4.79 6.27 -25.36
N VAL A 158 4.67 6.74 -24.11
CA VAL A 158 4.01 5.99 -23.02
C VAL A 158 2.75 6.69 -22.53
N GLN A 159 2.80 7.99 -22.24
CA GLN A 159 1.68 8.73 -21.64
C GLN A 159 0.59 9.06 -22.66
N TYR A 160 0.94 9.57 -23.84
CA TYR A 160 -0.04 9.99 -24.85
C TYR A 160 -0.94 8.87 -25.39
N PRO A 161 -0.45 7.63 -25.61
CA PRO A 161 -1.31 6.51 -25.95
C PRO A 161 -2.36 6.17 -24.90
N VAL A 162 -2.04 6.40 -23.62
CA VAL A 162 -2.93 6.13 -22.48
C VAL A 162 -3.93 7.27 -22.30
N GLU A 163 -3.49 8.51 -22.43
CA GLU A 163 -4.36 9.70 -22.26
C GLU A 163 -5.28 9.97 -23.45
N TYR A 164 -4.84 9.67 -24.69
CA TYR A 164 -5.57 10.02 -25.92
C TYR A 164 -5.79 8.83 -26.86
N PRO A 165 -6.36 7.70 -26.40
CA PRO A 165 -6.48 6.48 -27.21
C PRO A 165 -7.30 6.69 -28.49
N GLU A 166 -8.32 7.57 -28.45
CA GLU A 166 -9.18 7.86 -29.60
C GLU A 166 -8.43 8.56 -30.75
N LYS A 167 -7.38 9.34 -30.46
CA LYS A 167 -6.57 9.97 -31.51
C LYS A 167 -5.75 8.92 -32.24
N PHE A 168 -5.10 8.01 -31.50
CA PHE A 168 -4.30 6.94 -32.09
C PHE A 168 -5.14 5.99 -32.97
N LEU A 169 -6.36 5.66 -32.53
CA LEU A 169 -7.32 4.88 -33.30
C LEU A 169 -7.73 5.58 -34.61
N LYS A 170 -8.01 6.89 -34.58
CA LYS A 170 -8.37 7.67 -35.78
C LYS A 170 -7.27 7.71 -36.84
N PHE A 171 -6.01 7.75 -36.40
CA PHE A 171 -4.86 7.75 -37.30
C PHE A 171 -4.39 6.34 -37.69
N GLY A 172 -5.03 5.28 -37.18
CA GLY A 172 -4.63 3.89 -37.43
C GLY A 172 -3.23 3.55 -36.90
N MET A 173 -2.72 4.33 -35.95
CA MET A 173 -1.39 4.14 -35.37
C MET A 173 -1.47 3.17 -34.19
N GLN A 174 -0.56 2.19 -34.16
CA GLN A 174 -0.40 1.32 -33.00
C GLN A 174 0.67 1.90 -32.06
N PRO A 175 0.39 2.01 -30.76
CA PRO A 175 1.37 2.50 -29.81
C PRO A 175 2.55 1.53 -29.66
N SER A 176 3.71 2.07 -29.33
CA SER A 176 4.90 1.28 -29.02
C SER A 176 4.67 0.40 -27.79
N ARG A 177 5.08 -0.88 -27.86
CA ARG A 177 4.86 -1.85 -26.78
C ARG A 177 5.91 -1.81 -25.67
N GLY A 178 7.01 -1.08 -25.84
CA GLY A 178 8.06 -0.99 -24.84
C GLY A 178 9.17 -0.04 -25.24
N VAL A 179 9.89 0.46 -24.24
CA VAL A 179 11.04 1.34 -24.38
C VAL A 179 12.24 0.68 -23.72
N LEU A 180 13.40 0.67 -24.38
CA LEU A 180 14.65 0.13 -23.84
C LEU A 180 15.60 1.26 -23.47
N PHE A 181 15.86 1.45 -22.17
CA PHE A 181 16.89 2.37 -21.72
C PHE A 181 18.27 1.72 -21.77
N TYR A 182 19.23 2.38 -22.43
CA TYR A 182 20.64 1.96 -22.45
C TYR A 182 21.55 3.12 -22.05
N GLY A 183 22.76 2.80 -21.57
CA GLY A 183 23.77 3.79 -21.17
C GLY A 183 24.50 3.41 -19.87
N PRO A 184 25.51 4.19 -19.46
CA PRO A 184 26.33 3.90 -18.28
C PRO A 184 25.51 3.78 -16.98
N PRO A 185 25.95 2.98 -15.99
CA PRO A 185 25.28 2.89 -14.70
C PRO A 185 25.26 4.27 -14.01
N GLY A 186 24.20 4.56 -13.26
CA GLY A 186 24.04 5.84 -12.54
C GLY A 186 23.42 7.00 -13.32
N CYS A 187 23.15 6.87 -14.63
CA CYS A 187 22.56 7.95 -15.44
C CYS A 187 21.02 8.10 -15.32
N GLY A 188 20.41 7.74 -14.20
CA GLY A 188 18.99 7.99 -13.96
C GLY A 188 17.97 7.12 -14.72
N LYS A 189 18.39 6.07 -15.46
CA LYS A 189 17.47 5.17 -16.21
C LYS A 189 16.34 4.61 -15.35
N THR A 190 16.66 4.11 -14.15
CA THR A 190 15.67 3.56 -13.22
C THR A 190 14.75 4.63 -12.65
N LEU A 191 15.25 5.85 -12.45
CA LEU A 191 14.43 6.98 -11.99
C LEU A 191 13.47 7.44 -13.08
N LEU A 192 13.92 7.53 -14.34
CA LEU A 192 13.05 7.84 -15.49
C LEU A 192 11.91 6.82 -15.62
N ALA A 193 12.22 5.54 -15.48
CA ALA A 193 11.23 4.47 -15.55
C ALA A 193 10.20 4.57 -14.41
N LYS A 194 10.64 4.94 -13.20
CA LYS A 194 9.76 5.21 -12.07
C LYS A 194 8.90 6.45 -12.28
N ALA A 195 9.48 7.55 -12.77
CA ALA A 195 8.73 8.80 -12.97
C ALA A 195 7.61 8.66 -14.01
N ILE A 196 7.89 8.02 -15.15
CA ILE A 196 6.83 7.78 -16.16
C ILE A 196 5.74 6.84 -15.62
N ALA A 197 6.09 5.86 -14.79
CA ALA A 197 5.12 4.97 -14.16
C ALA A 197 4.24 5.72 -13.15
N SER A 198 4.83 6.60 -12.33
CA SER A 198 4.11 7.46 -11.39
C SER A 198 3.07 8.35 -12.10
N GLU A 199 3.49 9.00 -13.18
CA GLU A 199 2.68 9.95 -13.96
C GLU A 199 1.53 9.28 -14.71
N CYS A 200 1.77 8.07 -15.23
CA CYS A 200 0.72 7.26 -15.86
C CYS A 200 -0.17 6.54 -14.84
N GLN A 201 0.06 6.72 -13.52
CA GLN A 201 -0.54 5.92 -12.44
C GLN A 201 -0.44 4.41 -12.72
N ALA A 202 0.70 4.01 -13.30
CA ALA A 202 0.98 2.69 -13.78
C ALA A 202 1.86 1.92 -12.77
N ASN A 203 1.65 0.62 -12.76
CA ASN A 203 2.39 -0.34 -11.95
C ASN A 203 3.85 -0.45 -12.43
N PHE A 204 4.82 -0.47 -11.48
CA PHE A 204 6.26 -0.59 -11.76
C PHE A 204 6.95 -1.62 -10.87
#